data_AF-A0A7C3ZJ19-F1
#
_entry.id   AF-A0A7C3ZJ19-F1
#
_cell.length_a   1.000
_cell.length_b   1.000
_cell.length_c   1.000
_cell.angle_alpha   90.00
_cell.angle_beta   90.00
_cell.angle_gamma   90.00
#
_symmetry.space_group_name_H-M   'P 1'
#
loop_
_entity.id
_entity.type
_entity.pdbx_description
1 polymer ?
#
loop_
_entity_poly.entity_id
_entity_poly.type
_entity_poly.pdbx_seq_one_letter_code
_entity_poly.pdbx_strand_id
1 'polypeptide(L)'
;MRKFAVLLAVMMTMLLPVASAVCSEIESGRTAIGAGVHQNCILTSDGNVICEGSNSRGQAADYANGDAMGVASGHSHNCVLQSSGNVH
;
A
#
# COMPACT_ATOMS: atom_id res chain seq x y z
N MET A 1 33.07 -6.22 -28.97
CA MET A 1 31.90 -7.14 -28.84
C MET A 1 31.04 -6.85 -27.61
N ARG A 2 31.61 -6.65 -26.41
CA ARG A 2 30.83 -6.32 -25.19
C ARG A 2 30.11 -4.95 -25.22
N LYS A 3 30.71 -3.91 -25.83
CA LYS A 3 30.08 -2.58 -25.93
C LYS A 3 28.84 -2.54 -26.83
N PHE A 4 28.80 -3.35 -27.89
CA PHE A 4 27.64 -3.49 -28.77
C PHE A 4 26.50 -4.28 -28.10
N ALA A 5 26.82 -5.27 -27.26
CA ALA A 5 25.82 -6.01 -26.48
C ALA A 5 25.11 -5.13 -25.44
N VAL A 6 25.82 -4.18 -24.82
CA VAL A 6 25.23 -3.22 -23.87
C VAL A 6 24.32 -2.23 -24.58
N LEU A 7 24.72 -1.73 -25.76
CA LEU A 7 23.88 -0.83 -26.57
C LEU A 7 22.60 -1.51 -27.08
N LEU A 8 22.67 -2.78 -27.49
CA LEU A 8 21.49 -3.57 -27.89
C LEU A 8 20.54 -3.83 -26.71
N ALA A 9 21.08 -4.11 -25.52
CA ALA A 9 20.26 -4.29 -24.32
C ALA A 9 19.53 -3.00 -23.92
N VAL A 10 20.19 -1.84 -24.00
CA VAL A 10 19.60 -0.53 -23.68
C VAL A 10 18.52 -0.13 -24.69
N MET A 11 18.71 -0.43 -25.98
CA MET A 11 17.70 -0.16 -27.01
C MET A 11 16.48 -1.09 -26.90
N MET A 12 16.67 -2.33 -26.46
CA MET A 12 15.58 -3.29 -26.23
C MET A 12 14.75 -2.93 -25.00
N THR A 13 15.34 -2.24 -24.00
CA THR A 13 14.62 -1.70 -22.85
C THR A 13 13.81 -0.43 -23.13
N MET A 14 14.03 0.27 -24.25
CA MET A 14 13.28 1.50 -24.60
C MET A 14 11.95 1.24 -25.35
N LEU A 15 11.69 0.00 -25.75
CA LEU A 15 10.42 -0.42 -26.40
C LEU A 15 9.54 -1.27 -25.48
N LEU A 16 9.97 -1.53 -24.25
CA LEU A 16 9.17 -2.18 -23.22
C LEU A 16 8.55 -1.09 -22.32
N PRO A 17 7.24 -1.11 -22.04
CA PRO A 17 6.68 -0.21 -21.06
C PRO A 17 7.36 -0.50 -19.72
N VAL A 18 7.85 0.54 -19.03
CA VAL A 18 8.51 0.47 -17.72
C VAL A 18 7.46 0.16 -16.64
N ALA A 19 6.83 -1.01 -16.73
CA ALA A 19 5.80 -1.52 -15.82
C ALA A 19 6.29 -2.72 -15.00
N SER A 20 7.61 -2.92 -14.86
CA SER A 20 8.18 -4.04 -14.12
C SER A 20 9.33 -3.59 -13.21
N ALA A 21 8.99 -3.20 -11.98
CA ALA A 21 9.78 -3.51 -10.77
C ALA A 21 9.12 -2.91 -9.52
N VAL A 22 7.97 -3.46 -9.08
CA VAL A 22 7.64 -3.84 -7.69
C VAL A 22 6.19 -4.33 -7.67
N CYS A 23 5.98 -5.65 -7.63
CA CYS A 23 4.79 -6.33 -7.06
C CYS A 23 4.90 -7.85 -7.29
N SER A 24 6.10 -8.44 -7.12
CA SER A 24 6.31 -9.90 -7.14
C SER A 24 6.77 -10.41 -5.77
N GLU A 25 6.33 -9.75 -4.69
CA GLU A 25 6.46 -10.22 -3.30
C GLU A 25 5.22 -9.84 -2.46
N ILE A 26 4.07 -9.61 -3.09
CA ILE A 26 2.82 -9.64 -2.31
C ILE A 26 2.46 -11.11 -2.21
N GLU A 27 3.01 -11.78 -1.19
CA GLU A 27 2.37 -12.99 -0.66
C GLU A 27 0.88 -12.72 -0.54
N SER A 28 0.07 -13.77 -0.67
CA SER A 28 -1.40 -13.77 -0.63
C SER A 28 -2.04 -13.21 0.66
N GLY A 29 -1.37 -12.32 1.39
CA GLY A 29 -1.90 -11.52 2.48
C GLY A 29 -2.60 -10.28 1.94
N ARG A 30 -3.83 -10.03 2.40
CA ARG A 30 -4.61 -8.84 2.05
C ARG A 30 -3.85 -7.58 2.46
N THR A 31 -3.37 -6.82 1.48
CA THR A 31 -2.73 -5.53 1.70
C THR A 31 -3.49 -4.44 0.95
N ALA A 32 -3.97 -3.42 1.67
CA ALA A 32 -4.63 -2.25 1.13
C ALA A 32 -4.02 -0.99 1.73
N ILE A 33 -4.05 0.13 1.00
CA ILE A 33 -3.47 1.40 1.45
C ILE A 33 -4.55 2.48 1.40
N GLY A 34 -4.71 3.21 2.50
CA GLY A 34 -5.47 4.44 2.59
C GLY A 34 -4.51 5.64 2.65
N ALA A 35 -4.67 6.61 1.76
CA ALA A 35 -3.88 7.85 1.78
C ALA A 35 -4.78 9.03 2.15
N GLY A 36 -4.57 9.60 3.33
CA GLY A 36 -5.17 10.84 3.79
C GLY A 36 -4.25 12.04 3.51
N VAL A 37 -4.69 13.24 3.89
CA VAL A 37 -3.88 14.46 3.66
C VAL A 37 -2.71 14.57 4.64
N HIS A 38 -2.86 14.01 5.84
CA HIS A 38 -1.85 14.09 6.89
C HIS A 38 -1.39 12.72 7.41
N GLN A 39 -1.97 11.64 6.90
CA GLN A 39 -1.75 10.29 7.39
C GLN A 39 -1.87 9.28 6.26
N ASN A 40 -1.10 8.20 6.36
CA ASN A 40 -1.15 7.06 5.46
C ASN A 40 -1.44 5.82 6.30
N CYS A 41 -2.36 4.98 5.88
CA CYS A 41 -2.73 3.76 6.58
C CYS A 41 -2.53 2.53 5.70
N ILE A 42 -2.04 1.44 6.27
CA ILE A 42 -1.75 0.19 5.59
C ILE A 42 -2.49 -0.92 6.31
N LEU A 43 -3.37 -1.61 5.59
CA LEU A 43 -3.93 -2.89 6.00
C LEU A 43 -2.88 -3.98 5.83
N THR A 44 -2.59 -4.70 6.90
CA THR A 44 -1.69 -5.85 6.91
C THR A 44 -2.44 -7.16 6.65
N SER A 45 -1.70 -8.20 6.27
CA SER A 45 -2.21 -9.56 6.06
C SER A 45 -2.96 -10.12 7.27
N ASP A 46 -2.57 -9.69 8.47
CA ASP A 46 -3.10 -10.17 9.74
C ASP A 46 -4.41 -9.46 10.13
N GLY A 47 -4.98 -8.64 9.22
CA GLY A 47 -6.23 -7.91 9.45
C GLY A 47 -6.09 -6.71 10.37
N ASN A 48 -4.87 -6.18 10.53
CA ASN A 48 -4.62 -4.95 11.28
C ASN A 48 -4.42 -3.77 10.32
N VAL A 49 -4.65 -2.55 10.78
CA VAL A 49 -4.32 -1.33 10.04
C VAL A 49 -3.29 -0.55 10.83
N ILE A 50 -2.15 -0.28 10.20
CA ILE A 50 -1.09 0.55 10.76
C ILE A 50 -1.16 1.91 10.08
N CYS A 51 -1.26 2.98 10.86
CA CYS A 51 -1.38 4.35 10.37
C CYS A 51 -0.16 5.18 10.78
N GLU A 52 0.43 5.86 9.79
CA GLU A 52 1.61 6.71 9.95
C GLU A 52 1.28 8.15 9.56
N GLY A 53 1.82 9.12 10.31
CA GLY A 53 1.66 10.55 10.01
C GLY A 53 1.24 11.39 11.22
N SER A 54 0.54 12.50 10.96
CA SER A 54 0.08 13.39 12.03
C SER A 54 -0.95 12.67 12.88
N ASN A 55 -0.75 12.62 14.20
CA ASN A 55 -1.66 11.97 15.14
C ASN A 55 -2.19 12.90 16.25
N SER A 56 -2.13 14.22 16.04
CA SER A 56 -2.54 15.21 17.06
C SER A 56 -4.02 15.14 17.43
N ARG A 57 -4.86 14.48 16.62
CA ARG A 57 -6.30 14.28 16.83
C ARG A 57 -6.70 12.80 16.84
N GLY A 58 -5.75 11.87 16.90
CA GLY A 58 -6.03 10.43 16.77
C GLY A 58 -6.21 9.96 15.32
N GLN A 59 -5.96 10.82 14.32
CA GLN A 59 -6.20 10.51 12.92
C GLN A 59 -5.20 9.54 12.30
N ALA A 60 -4.12 9.20 13.00
CA ALA A 60 -3.18 8.15 12.60
C ALA A 60 -3.08 7.08 13.70
N ALA A 61 -4.18 6.83 14.42
CA ALA A 61 -4.24 5.72 15.35
C ALA A 61 -4.34 4.39 14.60
N ASP A 62 -3.58 3.41 15.06
CA ASP A 62 -3.62 2.04 14.56
C ASP A 62 -4.94 1.35 14.91
N TYR A 63 -5.33 0.40 14.07
CA TYR A 63 -6.43 -0.52 14.31
C TYR A 63 -5.86 -1.95 14.43
N ALA A 64 -5.87 -2.50 15.64
CA ALA A 64 -5.16 -3.74 15.97
C ALA A 64 -6.09 -4.92 16.34
N ASN A 65 -7.32 -4.95 15.79
CA ASN A 65 -8.30 -6.00 16.12
C ASN A 65 -8.20 -7.25 15.23
N GLY A 66 -7.34 -7.25 14.21
CA GLY A 66 -7.10 -8.42 13.34
C GLY A 66 -8.25 -8.79 12.39
N ASP A 67 -9.29 -7.97 12.29
CA ASP A 67 -10.51 -8.25 11.51
C ASP A 67 -10.79 -7.22 10.42
N ALA A 68 -9.89 -6.26 10.19
CA ALA A 68 -10.01 -5.30 9.12
C ALA A 68 -9.98 -6.02 7.77
N MET A 69 -10.84 -5.58 6.84
CA MET A 69 -10.95 -6.02 5.44
C MET A 69 -10.56 -4.94 4.44
N GLY A 70 -10.67 -3.69 4.83
CA GLY A 70 -10.30 -2.54 4.01
C GLY A 70 -10.10 -1.31 4.88
N VAL A 71 -9.38 -0.33 4.33
CA VAL A 71 -9.16 0.97 4.95
C VAL A 71 -9.40 2.07 3.92
N ALA A 72 -10.07 3.13 4.33
CA ALA A 72 -10.21 4.37 3.57
C ALA A 72 -9.79 5.54 4.46
N SER A 73 -8.98 6.46 3.93
CA SER A 73 -8.50 7.62 4.68
C SER A 73 -9.12 8.91 4.14
N GLY A 74 -9.71 9.68 5.03
CA GLY A 74 -10.20 11.03 4.78
C GLY A 74 -9.18 12.10 5.16
N HIS A 75 -9.63 13.36 5.23
CA HIS A 75 -8.73 14.49 5.54
C HIS A 75 -8.12 14.41 6.95
N SER A 76 -8.84 13.84 7.92
CA SER A 76 -8.44 13.76 9.33
C SER A 76 -9.11 12.61 10.08
N HIS A 77 -9.54 11.58 9.36
CA HIS A 77 -10.12 10.36 9.92
C HIS A 77 -9.79 9.18 9.01
N ASN A 78 -9.87 7.97 9.54
CA ASN A 78 -9.79 6.74 8.77
C ASN A 78 -11.04 5.92 9.06
N CYS A 79 -11.54 5.24 8.04
CA CYS A 79 -12.62 4.28 8.17
C CYS A 79 -12.06 2.89 7.90
N VAL A 80 -12.32 1.96 8.81
CA VAL A 80 -11.88 0.57 8.68
C VAL A 80 -13.13 -0.30 8.45
N LEU A 81 -13.19 -0.99 7.31
CA LEU A 81 -14.23 -1.98 7.06
C LEU A 81 -13.83 -3.27 7.77
N GLN A 82 -14.69 -3.79 8.62
CA GLN A 82 -14.47 -5.04 9.35
C GLN A 82 -15.05 -6.25 8.59
N SER A 83 -14.54 -7.44 8.90
CA SER A 83 -15.07 -8.71 8.37
C SER A 83 -16.51 -9.00 8.79
N SER A 84 -16.97 -8.39 9.88
CA SER A 84 -18.37 -8.42 10.31
C SER A 84 -19.31 -7.58 9.43
N GLY A 85 -18.76 -6.76 8.51
CA GLY A 85 -19.52 -5.82 7.68
C GLY A 85 -19.74 -4.45 8.33
N ASN A 86 -19.25 -4.24 9.55
CA ASN A 86 -19.31 -2.95 10.24
C ASN A 86 -18.14 -2.04 9.81
N VAL A 87 -18.28 -0.74 10.10
CA VAL A 87 -17.23 0.26 9.89
C VAL A 87 -16.81 0.83 11.24
N HIS A 88 -15.50 0.86 11.49
CA HIS A 88 -14.88 1.55 12.62
C HIS A 88 -14.34 2.91 12.17
#